data_AF-A0A9W8Y8M4-F1
#
_entry.id   AF-A0A9W8Y8M4-F1
#
_cell.length_a   1.000
_cell.length_b   1.000
_cell.length_c   1.000
_cell.angle_alpha   90.00
_cell.angle_beta   90.00
_cell.angle_gamma   90.00
#
_symmetry.space_group_name_H-M   'P 1'
#
loop_
_entity.id
_entity.type
_entity.pdbx_description
1 polymer ?
#
loop_
_entity_poly.entity_id
_entity_poly.type
_entity_poly.pdbx_seq_one_letter_code
_entity_poly.pdbx_strand_id
1 'polypeptide(L)'
;MPGSHNAERPSSSPRRGSHIKNQDEESPSYSLLCNLLTSLTVQSTTTFGMPLPDRNQYSNKESAKVNAGLEFGGGAVEGVTLEEPASFLATNTPAVDIDFSQLVVPIAAPEPKPSPEELVRRLLDPPPHAFVHDVLSMQWVRGVVGGGHFDFRESDERYVLAEESELRLRAGELGLPAVYLEWLGGDDEEVSSNEQGMYLTPEFFNEVRSEDLGAQLAPNKGGRLGPHW
;
A
#
# COMPACT_ATOMS: atom_id res chain seq x y z
N MET A 1 26.93 36.85 61.57
CA MET A 1 27.44 37.78 60.53
C MET A 1 26.45 37.75 59.37
N PRO A 2 25.73 38.85 59.12
CA PRO A 2 24.71 38.97 58.08
C PRO A 2 25.34 39.41 56.75
N GLY A 3 24.65 39.14 55.64
CA GLY A 3 24.98 39.63 54.30
C GLY A 3 24.89 38.51 53.27
N SER A 4 24.24 38.64 52.12
CA SER A 4 23.77 39.82 51.43
C SER A 4 22.66 39.40 50.47
N HIS A 5 21.64 40.25 50.37
CA HIS A 5 20.60 40.24 49.36
C HIS A 5 21.18 40.08 47.95
N ASN A 6 20.61 39.16 47.16
CA ASN A 6 20.81 39.16 45.72
C ASN A 6 19.53 39.68 45.06
N ALA A 7 19.69 40.84 44.44
CA ALA A 7 18.64 41.64 43.85
C ALA A 7 18.09 41.01 42.57
N GLU A 8 16.76 41.09 42.46
CA GLU A 8 15.97 40.85 41.26
C GLU A 8 16.52 41.67 40.09
N ARG A 9 16.74 41.03 38.95
CA ARG A 9 16.91 41.72 37.66
C ARG A 9 15.59 41.70 36.91
N PRO A 10 15.05 42.85 36.50
CA PRO A 10 13.83 42.91 35.73
C PRO A 10 14.05 42.50 34.26
N SER A 11 13.07 41.74 33.79
CA SER A 11 12.74 41.44 32.40
C SER A 11 12.80 42.70 31.51
N SER A 12 13.56 42.63 30.42
CA SER A 12 13.43 43.56 29.29
C SER A 12 13.79 42.84 27.99
N SER A 13 12.79 42.19 27.38
CA SER A 13 12.87 41.74 25.99
C SER A 13 12.56 42.91 25.05
N PRO A 14 13.40 43.21 24.04
CA PRO A 14 13.15 44.29 23.11
C PRO A 14 12.00 43.95 22.15
N ARG A 15 10.94 44.76 22.20
CA ARG A 15 10.04 44.97 21.07
C ARG A 15 10.78 45.76 20.00
N ARG A 16 11.02 45.16 18.83
CA ARG A 16 11.14 45.89 17.57
C ARG A 16 10.59 45.05 16.44
N GLY A 17 9.38 45.38 16.03
CA GLY A 17 8.81 44.89 14.80
C GLY A 17 9.39 45.63 13.60
N SER A 18 9.31 44.98 12.45
CA SER A 18 8.89 45.60 11.19
C SER A 18 8.88 44.56 10.09
N HIS A 19 7.68 44.29 9.59
CA HIS A 19 7.37 44.24 8.16
C HIS A 19 8.24 43.32 7.29
N ILE A 20 7.82 42.07 7.18
CA ILE A 20 8.08 41.28 5.97
C ILE A 20 6.76 41.20 5.22
N LYS A 21 6.82 41.67 3.97
CA LYS A 21 5.74 41.62 3.00
C LYS A 21 5.40 40.15 2.77
N ASN A 22 4.13 39.80 2.94
CA ASN A 22 3.56 38.61 2.33
C ASN A 22 3.73 38.80 0.81
N GLN A 23 4.68 38.07 0.24
CA GLN A 23 4.58 37.70 -1.16
C GLN A 23 3.63 36.52 -1.19
N ASP A 24 2.46 36.79 -1.75
CA ASP A 24 1.52 35.79 -2.20
C ASP A 24 2.23 34.94 -3.27
N GLU A 25 2.96 33.92 -2.83
CA GLU A 25 3.29 32.78 -3.67
C GLU A 25 1.98 32.01 -3.83
N GLU A 26 1.27 32.31 -4.92
CA GLU A 26 0.18 31.50 -5.44
C GLU A 26 0.69 30.06 -5.62
N SER A 27 0.54 29.26 -4.58
CA SER A 27 0.53 27.81 -4.72
C SER A 27 -0.61 27.48 -5.67
N PRO A 28 -0.39 26.71 -6.75
CA PRO A 28 -1.47 26.27 -7.62
C PRO A 28 -2.51 25.54 -6.77
N SER A 29 -3.69 26.15 -6.66
CA SER A 29 -4.87 25.56 -6.02
C SER A 29 -5.25 24.31 -6.83
N TYR A 30 -4.75 23.14 -6.41
CA TYR A 30 -5.22 21.84 -6.91
C TYR A 30 -6.64 21.50 -6.43
N SER A 31 -7.26 22.36 -5.61
CA SER A 31 -8.63 22.20 -5.10
C SER A 31 -9.73 22.37 -6.16
N LEU A 32 -9.39 22.74 -7.41
CA LEU A 32 -10.37 22.87 -8.49
C LEU A 32 -10.61 21.59 -9.30
N LEU A 33 -9.75 20.56 -9.19
CA LEU A 33 -9.96 19.29 -9.88
C LEU A 33 -10.91 18.33 -9.15
N CYS A 34 -11.14 18.52 -7.84
CA CYS A 34 -12.05 17.65 -7.08
C CYS A 34 -13.55 17.97 -7.30
N ASN A 35 -13.91 19.15 -7.81
CA ASN A 35 -15.31 19.59 -7.88
C ASN A 35 -16.03 19.34 -9.21
N LEU A 36 -15.38 18.71 -10.21
CA LEU A 36 -15.96 18.52 -11.54
C LEU A 36 -16.39 17.09 -11.87
N LEU A 37 -16.26 16.14 -10.94
CA LEU A 37 -16.62 14.72 -11.16
C LEU A 37 -17.72 14.18 -10.24
N THR A 38 -18.53 15.04 -9.63
CA THR A 38 -19.70 14.63 -8.82
C THR A 38 -20.93 14.18 -9.63
N SER A 39 -20.77 13.91 -10.93
CA SER A 39 -21.88 13.57 -11.82
C SER A 39 -21.62 12.28 -12.60
N LEU A 40 -21.41 11.17 -11.89
CA LEU A 40 -21.42 9.82 -12.46
C LEU A 40 -22.31 8.90 -11.62
N THR A 41 -23.58 8.85 -12.05
CA THR A 41 -24.47 7.68 -11.99
C THR A 41 -24.47 6.85 -10.70
N VAL A 42 -25.37 7.23 -9.79
CA VAL A 42 -26.02 6.32 -8.85
C VAL A 42 -26.77 5.25 -9.66
N GLN A 43 -26.16 4.09 -9.85
CA GLN A 43 -26.88 2.88 -10.27
C GLN A 43 -27.44 2.19 -9.02
N SER A 44 -28.70 1.77 -9.16
CA SER A 44 -29.56 1.29 -8.10
C SER A 44 -28.93 0.25 -7.18
N THR A 45 -29.01 0.55 -5.89
CA THR A 45 -28.80 -0.40 -4.79
C THR A 45 -29.82 -1.53 -4.91
N THR A 46 -29.42 -2.65 -5.50
CA THR A 46 -30.03 -3.93 -5.16
C THR A 46 -29.62 -4.21 -3.73
N THR A 47 -30.60 -4.26 -2.84
CA THR A 47 -30.45 -4.51 -1.41
C THR A 47 -29.90 -5.92 -1.19
N PHE A 48 -28.57 -6.07 -1.35
CA PHE A 48 -27.83 -7.22 -0.85
C PHE A 48 -27.80 -7.05 0.67
N GLY A 49 -28.75 -7.69 1.34
CA GLY A 49 -28.77 -7.72 2.80
C GLY A 49 -27.45 -8.30 3.29
N MET A 50 -26.66 -7.46 3.96
CA MET A 50 -25.48 -7.89 4.72
C MET A 50 -25.89 -9.09 5.59
N PRO A 51 -25.25 -10.26 5.44
CA PRO A 51 -25.55 -11.39 6.31
C PRO A 51 -25.27 -10.99 7.76
N LEU A 52 -26.22 -11.29 8.64
CA LEU A 52 -26.13 -11.01 10.08
C LEU A 52 -24.78 -11.50 10.65
N PRO A 53 -24.10 -10.70 11.49
CA PRO A 53 -22.75 -10.99 12.01
C PRO A 53 -22.67 -12.32 12.78
N ASP A 54 -23.80 -12.84 13.26
CA ASP A 54 -23.88 -14.11 13.98
C ASP A 54 -23.59 -15.35 13.10
N ARG A 55 -23.62 -15.22 11.76
CA ARG A 55 -23.39 -16.35 10.84
C ARG A 55 -21.90 -16.68 10.65
N ASN A 56 -21.00 -15.71 10.85
CA ASN A 56 -19.55 -15.92 10.63
C ASN A 56 -18.82 -16.52 11.84
N GLN A 57 -19.44 -16.57 13.02
CA GLN A 57 -18.84 -17.18 14.21
C GLN A 57 -18.80 -18.72 14.15
N TYR A 58 -19.54 -19.33 13.22
CA TYR A 58 -19.62 -20.80 13.10
C TYR A 58 -18.78 -21.38 11.97
N SER A 59 -18.29 -20.56 11.03
CA SER A 59 -17.50 -21.04 9.88
C SER A 59 -16.20 -21.72 10.33
N ASN A 60 -15.56 -21.21 11.38
CA ASN A 60 -14.30 -21.79 11.88
C ASN A 60 -14.47 -23.10 12.68
N LYS A 61 -15.68 -23.41 13.18
CA LYS A 61 -15.90 -24.66 13.94
C LYS A 61 -15.99 -25.89 13.04
N GLU A 62 -16.57 -25.73 11.85
CA GLU A 62 -16.64 -26.80 10.85
C GLU A 62 -15.25 -27.05 10.22
N SER A 63 -14.50 -25.99 9.89
CA SER A 63 -13.13 -26.11 9.39
C SER A 63 -12.18 -26.79 10.39
N ALA A 64 -12.36 -26.52 11.70
CA ALA A 64 -11.63 -27.21 12.76
C ALA A 64 -11.94 -28.70 12.82
N LYS A 65 -13.18 -29.14 12.55
CA LYS A 65 -13.54 -30.56 12.49
C LYS A 65 -12.93 -31.27 11.28
N VAL A 66 -12.89 -30.60 10.12
CA VAL A 66 -12.29 -31.15 8.90
C VAL A 66 -10.76 -31.28 9.06
N ASN A 67 -10.09 -30.30 9.66
CA ASN A 67 -8.65 -30.37 9.94
C ASN A 67 -8.27 -31.30 11.10
N ALA A 68 -9.19 -31.55 12.04
CA ALA A 68 -9.00 -32.51 13.12
C ALA A 68 -9.21 -33.98 12.69
N GLY A 69 -9.47 -34.24 11.40
CA GLY A 69 -9.67 -35.60 10.90
C GLY A 69 -10.90 -36.28 11.48
N LEU A 70 -11.96 -35.52 11.80
CA LEU A 70 -13.19 -36.10 12.34
C LEU A 70 -13.93 -36.82 11.21
N GLU A 71 -13.90 -38.15 11.30
CA GLU A 71 -14.52 -39.09 10.37
C GLU A 71 -15.97 -38.70 10.05
N PHE A 72 -16.28 -38.55 8.76
CA PHE A 72 -17.65 -38.54 8.27
C PHE A 72 -18.19 -39.98 8.37
N GLY A 73 -18.49 -40.39 9.60
CA GLY A 73 -19.06 -41.69 9.92
C GLY A 73 -20.45 -41.81 9.30
N GLY A 74 -20.55 -42.67 8.29
CA GLY A 74 -21.79 -43.08 7.68
C GLY A 74 -22.80 -43.51 8.74
N GLY A 75 -24.01 -42.97 8.64
CA GLY A 75 -25.14 -43.46 9.42
C GLY A 75 -25.29 -44.96 9.18
N ALA A 76 -25.22 -45.74 10.25
CA ALA A 76 -25.52 -47.15 10.24
C ALA A 76 -26.98 -47.35 9.81
N VAL A 77 -27.19 -47.58 8.52
CA VAL A 77 -28.43 -48.14 8.00
C VAL A 77 -28.24 -49.65 8.07
N GLU A 78 -28.79 -50.25 9.13
CA GLU A 78 -28.93 -51.70 9.22
C GLU A 78 -29.79 -52.19 8.06
N GLY A 79 -29.18 -53.03 7.22
CA GLY A 79 -29.92 -54.06 6.49
C GLY A 79 -30.16 -53.80 5.01
N VAL A 80 -29.10 -53.81 4.19
CA VAL A 80 -29.16 -54.39 2.83
C VAL A 80 -27.78 -54.96 2.48
N THR A 81 -27.66 -56.29 2.50
CA THR A 81 -26.54 -57.01 1.87
C THR A 81 -26.74 -56.98 0.35
N LEU A 82 -26.09 -56.03 -0.30
CA LEU A 82 -25.79 -56.06 -1.73
C LEU A 82 -24.27 -56.01 -1.85
N GLU A 83 -23.70 -57.00 -2.52
CA GLU A 83 -22.27 -57.06 -2.80
C GLU A 83 -21.88 -55.86 -3.69
N GLU A 84 -21.36 -54.81 -3.05
CA GLU A 84 -20.77 -53.65 -3.71
C GLU A 84 -19.24 -53.73 -3.69
N PRO A 85 -18.58 -53.28 -4.77
CA PRO A 85 -17.14 -53.37 -4.92
C PRO A 85 -16.43 -52.56 -3.84
N ALA A 86 -15.40 -53.20 -3.28
CA ALA A 86 -14.57 -52.74 -2.19
C ALA A 86 -14.20 -51.24 -2.27
N SER A 87 -14.70 -50.48 -1.28
CA SER A 87 -13.87 -49.91 -0.21
C SER A 87 -12.64 -49.07 -0.61
N PHE A 88 -12.62 -48.43 -1.78
CA PHE A 88 -11.58 -47.44 -2.12
C PHE A 88 -11.74 -46.09 -1.38
N LEU A 89 -12.90 -45.84 -0.77
CA LEU A 89 -13.19 -44.60 -0.03
C LEU A 89 -13.14 -44.78 1.51
N ALA A 90 -12.95 -46.00 2.02
CA ALA A 90 -12.92 -46.28 3.46
C ALA A 90 -11.53 -46.16 4.09
N THR A 91 -10.49 -46.03 3.26
CA THR A 91 -9.12 -45.87 3.75
C THR A 91 -8.76 -44.39 3.72
N ASN A 92 -8.66 -43.76 4.90
CA ASN A 92 -8.06 -42.43 5.11
C ASN A 92 -6.56 -42.37 4.73
N THR A 93 -6.03 -43.38 4.05
CA THR A 93 -4.71 -43.32 3.44
C THR A 93 -4.82 -42.54 2.13
N PRO A 94 -4.12 -41.40 2.00
CA PRO A 94 -4.05 -40.71 0.71
C PRO A 94 -3.58 -41.72 -0.35
N ALA A 95 -4.22 -41.70 -1.52
CA ALA A 95 -3.91 -42.62 -2.61
C ALA A 95 -2.46 -42.52 -3.12
N VAL A 96 -1.72 -41.51 -2.65
CA VAL A 96 -0.33 -41.24 -2.96
C VAL A 96 0.40 -40.91 -1.67
N ASP A 97 1.38 -41.73 -1.30
CA ASP A 97 2.36 -41.40 -0.27
C ASP A 97 3.37 -40.41 -0.88
N ILE A 98 3.23 -39.13 -0.54
CA ILE A 98 4.15 -38.10 -1.01
C ILE A 98 5.34 -38.08 -0.07
N ASP A 99 6.45 -38.66 -0.52
CA ASP A 99 7.71 -38.60 0.21
C ASP A 99 8.33 -37.19 0.10
N PHE A 100 7.97 -36.32 1.05
CA PHE A 100 8.53 -34.97 1.16
C PHE A 100 10.05 -34.97 1.45
N SER A 101 10.67 -36.11 1.78
CA SER A 101 12.13 -36.17 1.91
C SER A 101 12.85 -36.05 0.56
N GLN A 102 12.15 -36.34 -0.55
CA GLN A 102 12.65 -36.19 -1.92
C GLN A 102 12.45 -34.77 -2.47
N LEU A 103 11.72 -33.91 -1.76
CA LEU A 103 11.55 -32.51 -2.12
C LEU A 103 12.84 -31.75 -1.81
N VAL A 104 13.80 -31.85 -2.73
CA VAL A 104 15.00 -31.00 -2.73
C VAL A 104 14.57 -29.62 -3.19
N VAL A 105 14.24 -28.75 -2.23
CA VAL A 105 14.08 -27.33 -2.51
C VAL A 105 15.47 -26.79 -2.85
N PRO A 106 15.70 -26.27 -4.07
CA PRO A 106 16.97 -25.64 -4.38
C PRO A 106 17.22 -24.54 -3.36
N ILE A 107 18.29 -24.66 -2.58
CA ILE A 107 18.73 -23.60 -1.67
C ILE A 107 19.31 -22.51 -2.57
N ALA A 108 18.43 -21.67 -3.10
CA ALA A 108 18.84 -20.45 -3.78
C ALA A 108 19.45 -19.53 -2.71
N ALA A 109 20.66 -19.03 -2.98
CA ALA A 109 21.22 -17.97 -2.16
C ALA A 109 20.24 -16.79 -2.15
N PRO A 110 20.02 -16.14 -0.98
CA PRO A 110 19.12 -15.00 -0.90
C PRO A 110 19.57 -13.94 -1.91
N GLU A 111 18.64 -13.49 -2.75
CA GLU A 111 18.94 -12.40 -3.68
C GLU A 111 19.39 -11.17 -2.90
N PRO A 112 20.37 -10.41 -3.43
CA PRO A 112 20.79 -9.17 -2.81
C PRO A 112 19.60 -8.22 -2.68
N LYS A 113 19.55 -7.48 -1.56
CA LYS A 113 18.51 -6.47 -1.34
C LYS A 113 18.56 -5.44 -2.49
N PRO A 114 17.44 -5.20 -3.21
CA PRO A 114 17.42 -4.23 -4.30
C PRO A 114 17.76 -2.83 -3.79
N SER A 115 18.44 -2.04 -4.62
CA SER A 115 18.73 -0.65 -4.27
C SER A 115 17.47 0.23 -4.33
N PRO A 116 17.42 1.37 -3.64
CA PRO A 116 16.29 2.29 -3.73
C PRO A 116 15.97 2.74 -5.16
N GLU A 117 17.00 2.96 -5.98
CA GLU A 117 16.85 3.32 -7.40
C GLU A 117 16.17 2.21 -8.20
N GLU A 118 16.51 0.96 -7.91
CA GLU A 118 15.86 -0.19 -8.56
C GLU A 118 14.41 -0.36 -8.10
N LEU A 119 14.14 -0.13 -6.81
CA LEU A 119 12.78 -0.14 -6.27
C LEU A 119 11.90 0.93 -6.94
N VAL A 120 12.38 2.18 -7.03
CA VAL A 120 11.63 3.26 -7.69
C VAL A 120 11.36 2.92 -9.16
N ARG A 121 12.34 2.39 -9.89
CA ARG A 121 12.14 1.93 -11.28
C ARG A 121 11.05 0.87 -11.38
N ARG A 122 11.04 -0.13 -10.49
CA ARG A 122 10.01 -1.18 -10.47
C ARG A 122 8.63 -0.60 -10.12
N LEU A 123 8.55 0.34 -9.19
CA LEU A 123 7.30 1.00 -8.79
C LEU A 123 6.70 1.88 -9.89
N LEU A 124 7.53 2.44 -10.77
CA LEU A 124 7.12 3.26 -11.92
C LEU A 124 6.76 2.44 -13.17
N ASP A 125 7.05 1.13 -13.18
CA ASP A 125 6.69 0.21 -14.26
C ASP A 125 5.90 -1.00 -13.73
N PRO A 126 4.73 -0.76 -13.10
CA PRO A 126 3.91 -1.85 -12.58
C PRO A 126 3.38 -2.74 -13.72
N PRO A 127 3.43 -4.08 -13.57
CA PRO A 127 2.83 -5.00 -14.53
C PRO A 127 1.30 -4.91 -14.50
N PRO A 128 0.58 -5.39 -15.54
CA PRO A 128 -0.88 -5.30 -15.59
C PRO A 128 -1.62 -5.91 -14.39
N HIS A 129 -1.08 -6.98 -13.80
CA HIS A 129 -1.68 -7.64 -12.63
C HIS A 129 -1.44 -6.90 -11.31
N ALA A 130 -0.63 -5.84 -11.30
CA ALA A 130 -0.46 -4.97 -10.13
C ALA A 130 -1.71 -4.12 -9.89
N PHE A 131 -2.56 -3.95 -10.90
CA PHE A 131 -3.79 -3.18 -10.83
C PHE A 131 -4.97 -4.09 -10.51
N VAL A 132 -5.63 -3.84 -9.39
CA VAL A 132 -6.84 -4.54 -8.96
C VAL A 132 -7.98 -3.55 -9.06
N HIS A 133 -8.96 -3.82 -9.94
CA HIS A 133 -10.02 -2.87 -10.29
C HIS A 133 -9.48 -1.53 -10.82
N ASP A 134 -8.49 -1.59 -11.72
CA ASP A 134 -7.83 -0.45 -12.36
C ASP A 134 -7.09 0.50 -11.40
N VAL A 135 -6.89 0.08 -10.15
CA VAL A 135 -6.16 0.81 -9.12
C VAL A 135 -4.96 0.01 -8.66
N LEU A 136 -3.82 0.68 -8.45
CA LEU A 136 -2.61 0.03 -7.97
C LEU A 136 -2.83 -0.67 -6.62
N SER A 137 -2.45 -1.94 -6.56
CA SER A 137 -2.58 -2.76 -5.36
C SER A 137 -1.46 -2.48 -4.35
N MET A 138 -1.85 -2.10 -3.12
CA MET A 138 -0.92 -1.99 -2.00
C MET A 138 -0.19 -3.32 -1.71
N GLN A 139 -0.82 -4.47 -1.93
CA GLN A 139 -0.17 -5.78 -1.73
C GLN A 139 0.95 -6.01 -2.75
N TRP A 140 0.75 -5.56 -4.00
CA TRP A 140 1.80 -5.63 -5.01
C TRP A 140 2.99 -4.74 -4.63
N VAL A 141 2.73 -3.49 -4.21
CA VAL A 141 3.78 -2.57 -3.76
C VAL A 141 4.60 -3.17 -2.61
N ARG A 142 3.93 -3.71 -1.59
CA ARG A 142 4.60 -4.40 -0.47
C ARG A 142 5.43 -5.60 -0.94
N GLY A 143 4.96 -6.31 -1.96
CA GLY A 143 5.71 -7.41 -2.58
C GLY A 143 6.98 -6.93 -3.30
N VAL A 144 6.94 -5.78 -3.98
CA VAL A 144 8.08 -5.21 -4.70
C VAL A 144 9.12 -4.60 -3.75
N VAL A 145 8.66 -3.80 -2.78
CA VAL A 145 9.51 -3.06 -1.85
C VAL A 145 10.01 -3.95 -0.71
N GLY A 146 9.19 -4.91 -0.30
CA GLY A 146 9.43 -5.77 0.84
C GLY A 146 8.73 -5.27 2.11
N GLY A 147 8.16 -6.19 2.87
CA GLY A 147 7.35 -5.86 4.05
C GLY A 147 8.10 -5.13 5.17
N GLY A 148 9.43 -5.28 5.27
CA GLY A 148 10.24 -4.60 6.28
C GLY A 148 10.44 -3.10 6.04
N HIS A 149 9.87 -2.55 4.97
CA HIS A 149 9.82 -1.10 4.70
C HIS A 149 8.49 -0.47 5.08
N PHE A 150 7.53 -1.26 5.59
CA PHE A 150 6.20 -0.80 5.93
C PHE A 150 5.88 -1.05 7.39
N ASP A 151 5.25 -0.06 8.01
CA ASP A 151 4.63 -0.19 9.32
C ASP A 151 3.13 -0.36 9.15
N PHE A 152 2.52 -1.15 10.04
CA PHE A 152 1.07 -1.25 10.14
C PHE A 152 0.58 -0.18 11.11
N ARG A 153 -0.22 0.75 10.61
CA ARG A 153 -0.84 1.80 11.40
C ARG A 153 -2.18 1.29 11.93
N GLU A 154 -2.30 1.17 13.25
CA GLU A 154 -3.50 0.61 13.89
C GLU A 154 -4.72 1.52 13.82
N SER A 155 -4.54 2.85 13.64
CA SER A 155 -5.66 3.81 13.65
C SER A 155 -6.61 3.63 12.45
N ASP A 156 -6.07 3.28 11.28
CA ASP A 156 -6.82 3.09 10.03
C ASP A 156 -6.58 1.72 9.38
N GLU A 157 -5.93 0.79 10.09
CA GLU A 157 -5.60 -0.56 9.63
C GLU A 157 -4.83 -0.59 8.29
N ARG A 158 -3.98 0.41 8.05
CA ARG A 158 -3.23 0.59 6.79
C ARG A 158 -1.76 0.23 6.92
N TYR A 159 -1.17 -0.25 5.83
CA TYR A 159 0.29 -0.29 5.69
C TYR A 159 0.80 1.05 5.14
N VAL A 160 1.69 1.69 5.89
CA VAL A 160 2.35 2.94 5.53
C VAL A 160 3.85 2.72 5.42
N LEU A 161 4.51 3.47 4.55
CA LEU A 161 5.94 3.39 4.35
C LEU A 161 6.65 3.96 5.60
N ALA A 162 7.53 3.16 6.21
CA ALA A 162 8.23 3.53 7.44
C ALA A 162 9.00 4.85 7.27
N GLU A 163 8.96 5.70 8.30
CA GLU A 163 9.53 7.06 8.29
C GLU A 163 11.03 7.05 7.95
N GLU A 164 11.75 6.09 8.49
CA GLU A 164 13.18 5.89 8.31
C GLU A 164 13.56 5.10 7.05
N SER A 165 12.57 4.66 6.26
CA SER A 165 12.87 3.87 5.08
C SER A 165 13.61 4.71 4.04
N GLU A 166 14.71 4.18 3.49
CA GLU A 166 15.49 4.87 2.46
C GLU A 166 14.65 5.23 1.23
N LEU A 167 13.64 4.40 0.93
CA LEU A 167 12.68 4.67 -0.14
C LEU A 167 11.92 5.96 0.18
N ARG A 168 11.36 6.12 1.38
CA ARG A 168 10.62 7.33 1.76
C ARG A 168 11.49 8.59 1.70
N LEU A 169 12.73 8.48 2.18
CA LEU A 169 13.67 9.60 2.24
C LEU A 169 14.18 10.04 0.87
N ARG A 170 14.39 9.11 -0.07
CA ARG A 170 15.05 9.38 -1.36
C ARG A 170 14.13 9.30 -2.57
N ALA A 171 12.94 8.72 -2.47
CA ALA A 171 12.09 8.46 -3.63
C ALA A 171 11.74 9.72 -4.44
N GLY A 172 11.52 10.86 -3.78
CA GLY A 172 11.23 12.12 -4.48
C GLY A 172 12.42 12.58 -5.33
N GLU A 173 13.65 12.44 -4.81
CA GLU A 173 14.88 12.73 -5.56
C GLU A 173 15.11 11.74 -6.71
N LEU A 174 14.58 10.52 -6.57
CA LEU A 174 14.66 9.44 -7.55
C LEU A 174 13.54 9.48 -8.59
N GLY A 175 12.67 10.50 -8.55
CA GLY A 175 11.62 10.72 -9.54
C GLY A 175 10.29 10.02 -9.24
N LEU A 176 10.06 9.54 -8.02
CA LEU A 176 8.75 9.03 -7.63
C LEU A 176 7.77 10.22 -7.48
N PRO A 177 6.61 10.22 -8.17
CA PRO A 177 5.65 11.30 -8.08
C PRO A 177 5.16 11.57 -6.66
N ALA A 178 4.95 12.85 -6.33
CA ALA A 178 4.53 13.27 -4.99
C ALA A 178 3.20 12.63 -4.53
N VAL A 179 2.20 12.54 -5.42
CA VAL A 179 0.92 11.87 -5.13
C VAL A 179 1.10 10.40 -4.75
N TYR A 180 2.07 9.73 -5.38
CA TYR A 180 2.38 8.34 -5.07
C TYR A 180 3.10 8.24 -3.72
N LEU A 181 4.00 9.18 -3.41
CA LEU A 181 4.64 9.25 -2.10
C LEU A 181 3.67 9.54 -0.96
N GLU A 182 2.74 10.45 -1.16
CA GLU A 182 1.69 10.79 -0.19
C GLU A 182 0.82 9.56 0.09
N TRP A 183 0.43 8.83 -0.96
CA TRP A 183 -0.29 7.57 -0.82
C TRP A 183 0.53 6.47 -0.13
N LEU A 184 1.85 6.41 -0.30
CA LEU A 184 2.67 5.42 0.41
C LEU A 184 2.93 5.82 1.87
N GLY A 185 3.17 7.10 2.13
CA GLY A 185 3.48 7.63 3.46
C GLY A 185 2.27 7.68 4.37
N GLY A 186 1.07 7.92 3.81
CA GLY A 186 -0.16 8.04 4.59
C GLY A 186 -0.10 9.15 5.63
N ASP A 187 0.66 10.22 5.39
CA ASP A 187 0.92 11.29 6.36
C ASP A 187 -0.34 12.01 6.86
N ASP A 188 -1.39 12.00 6.04
CA ASP A 188 -2.70 12.50 6.40
C ASP A 188 -3.61 11.34 6.82
N GLU A 189 -4.04 11.35 8.08
CA GLU A 189 -5.02 10.37 8.62
C GLU A 189 -6.46 10.71 8.22
N GLU A 190 -6.74 11.95 7.81
CA GLU A 190 -8.08 12.36 7.39
C GLU A 190 -8.39 11.87 5.97
N VAL A 191 -7.36 11.59 5.17
CA VAL A 191 -7.49 11.14 3.78
C VAL A 191 -7.36 9.63 3.70
N SER A 192 -8.40 8.97 3.19
CA SER A 192 -8.38 7.52 3.08
C SER A 192 -7.40 7.06 1.99
N SER A 193 -6.77 5.90 2.20
CA SER A 193 -5.90 5.27 1.20
C SER A 193 -6.62 5.00 -0.11
N ASN A 194 -7.92 4.78 -0.04
CA ASN A 194 -8.74 4.51 -1.21
C ASN A 194 -8.91 5.78 -2.05
N GLU A 195 -9.17 6.93 -1.43
CA GLU A 195 -9.32 8.21 -2.16
C GLU A 195 -8.04 8.60 -2.90
N GLN A 196 -6.89 8.54 -2.23
CA GLN A 196 -5.59 8.79 -2.88
C GLN A 196 -5.23 7.69 -3.89
N GLY A 197 -5.57 6.43 -3.59
CA GLY A 197 -5.28 5.29 -4.44
C GLY A 197 -6.02 5.34 -5.77
N MET A 198 -7.22 5.93 -5.82
CA MET A 198 -8.01 6.07 -7.05
C MET A 198 -7.28 6.84 -8.17
N TYR A 199 -6.25 7.62 -7.85
CA TYR A 199 -5.43 8.33 -8.83
C TYR A 199 -4.29 7.48 -9.41
N LEU A 200 -3.95 6.34 -8.78
CA LEU A 200 -2.85 5.47 -9.20
C LEU A 200 -3.34 4.41 -10.20
N THR A 201 -3.86 4.88 -11.34
CA THR A 201 -4.36 4.04 -12.44
C THR A 201 -3.28 3.77 -13.49
N PRO A 202 -3.46 2.81 -14.41
CA PRO A 202 -2.51 2.59 -15.52
C PRO A 202 -2.23 3.86 -16.34
N GLU A 203 -3.23 4.72 -16.54
CA GLU A 203 -3.10 5.99 -17.26
C GLU A 203 -2.14 6.94 -16.56
N PHE A 204 -2.22 7.07 -15.24
CA PHE A 204 -1.29 7.87 -14.44
C PHE A 204 0.17 7.43 -14.70
N PHE A 205 0.45 6.12 -14.69
CA PHE A 205 1.80 5.60 -14.97
C PHE A 205 2.22 5.77 -16.44
N ASN A 206 1.28 5.80 -17.39
CA ASN A 206 1.58 6.13 -18.79
C ASN A 206 1.98 7.60 -18.96
N GLU A 207 1.29 8.50 -18.26
CA GLU A 207 1.57 9.94 -18.28
C GLU A 207 2.94 10.25 -17.69
N VAL A 208 3.25 9.72 -16.49
CA VAL A 208 4.55 9.90 -15.83
C VAL A 208 5.71 9.44 -16.72
N ARG A 209 5.56 8.32 -17.43
CA ARG A 209 6.56 7.82 -18.39
C ARG A 209 6.73 8.73 -19.62
N SER A 210 5.66 9.42 -20.01
CA SER A 210 5.65 10.30 -21.18
C SER A 210 6.31 11.65 -20.90
N GLU A 211 6.16 12.19 -19.69
CA GLU A 211 6.79 13.46 -19.27
C GLU A 211 8.32 13.37 -19.27
N ASP A 212 8.87 12.23 -18.86
CA ASP A 212 10.32 11.98 -18.83
C ASP A 212 10.93 11.97 -20.25
N LEU A 213 10.15 11.55 -21.24
CA LEU A 213 10.52 11.61 -22.67
C LEU A 213 10.37 13.03 -23.24
N GLY A 214 9.39 13.80 -22.75
CA GLY A 214 9.17 15.19 -23.15
C GLY A 214 10.29 16.13 -22.67
N ALA A 215 10.79 15.92 -21.45
CA ALA A 215 11.89 16.69 -20.88
C ALA A 215 13.22 16.49 -21.64
N GLN A 216 13.46 15.30 -22.20
CA GLN A 216 14.68 15.02 -22.99
C GLN A 216 14.65 15.63 -24.40
N LEU A 217 13.47 15.93 -24.94
CA LEU A 217 13.31 16.49 -26.29
C LEU A 217 13.14 18.00 -26.32
N ALA A 218 13.06 18.68 -25.17
CA ALA A 218 13.07 20.13 -25.12
C ALA A 218 14.47 20.63 -25.58
N PRO A 219 14.58 21.27 -26.77
CA PRO A 219 15.87 21.75 -27.26
C PRO A 219 16.39 22.76 -26.25
N ASN A 220 17.62 22.54 -25.81
CA ASN A 220 18.37 23.41 -24.92
C ASN A 220 18.38 24.84 -25.51
N LYS A 221 17.38 25.66 -25.17
CA LYS A 221 17.31 27.08 -25.53
C LYS A 221 18.25 27.89 -24.63
N GLY A 222 19.46 27.38 -24.44
CA GLY A 222 20.59 28.03 -23.80
C GLY A 222 21.41 28.85 -24.79
N GLY A 223 20.75 29.62 -25.67
CA GLY A 223 21.39 30.66 -26.46
C GLY A 223 21.31 32.00 -25.72
N ARG A 224 22.13 32.19 -24.68
CA ARG A 224 22.35 33.51 -24.06
C ARG A 224 23.00 34.42 -25.10
N LEU A 225 22.22 35.28 -25.76
CA LEU A 225 22.75 36.51 -26.35
C LEU A 225 23.05 37.47 -25.20
N GLY A 226 24.34 37.60 -24.86
CA GLY A 226 24.81 38.59 -23.91
C GLY A 226 24.59 40.02 -24.44
N PRO A 227 24.49 41.02 -23.56
CA PRO A 227 24.32 42.41 -23.96
C PRO A 227 25.63 42.95 -24.52
N HIS A 228 25.64 43.30 -25.81
CA HIS A 228 26.64 44.21 -26.36
C HIS A 228 26.35 45.62 -25.82
N TRP A 229 27.24 46.12 -24.97
CA TRP A 229 27.42 47.54 -24.70
C TRP A 229 28.69 47.99 -25.41
#